data_AF-A0AA92DF38-F1
#
_entry.id   AF-A0AA92DF38-F1
#
_cell.length_a   1.000
_cell.length_b   1.000
_cell.length_c   1.000
_cell.angle_alpha   90.00
_cell.angle_beta   90.00
_cell.angle_gamma   90.00
#
_symmetry.space_group_name_H-M   'P 1'
#
loop_
_entity.id
_entity.type
_entity.pdbx_description
1 polymer ?
#
loop_
_entity_poly.entity_id
_entity_poly.type
_entity_poly.pdbx_seq_one_letter_code
_entity_poly.pdbx_strand_id
1 'polypeptide(L)'
;MAGERYSFDVSAPRRATNVSLNSDLLEQAKTLGINVSRACERGLAQQIAELRDRQWLEENREAIQSSNAYVEAHGLPLAKNRPY
;
A
#
# COMPACT_ATOMS: atom_id res chain seq x y z
N MET A 1 -6.96 11.22 13.78
CA MET A 1 -7.35 10.93 12.39
C MET A 1 -6.08 10.60 11.63
N ALA A 2 -5.66 9.32 11.61
CA ALA A 2 -4.53 8.91 10.79
C ALA A 2 -5.00 8.97 9.34
N GLY A 3 -4.48 9.90 8.56
CA GLY A 3 -4.79 9.97 7.13
C GLY A 3 -4.29 8.71 6.46
N GLU A 4 -5.20 7.89 5.96
CA GLU A 4 -4.84 6.86 4.98
C GLU A 4 -4.09 7.56 3.86
N ARG A 5 -2.77 7.32 3.79
CA ARG A 5 -1.94 7.76 2.69
C ARG A 5 -2.27 6.85 1.50
N TYR A 6 -3.33 7.20 0.77
CA TYR A 6 -3.66 6.53 -0.47
C TYR A 6 -2.48 6.70 -1.44
N SER A 7 -2.05 5.61 -2.07
CA SER A 7 -0.93 5.61 -3.02
C SER A 7 -1.27 6.30 -4.36
N PHE A 8 -2.46 6.87 -4.47
CA PHE A 8 -3.00 7.47 -5.70
C PHE A 8 -3.85 8.69 -5.35
N ASP A 9 -4.09 9.55 -6.35
CA ASP A 9 -4.95 10.71 -6.22
C ASP A 9 -6.42 10.30 -6.16
N VAL A 10 -7.04 10.46 -4.99
CA VAL A 10 -8.46 10.15 -4.75
C VAL A 10 -9.42 11.12 -5.42
N SER A 11 -8.94 12.29 -5.88
CA SER A 11 -9.74 13.29 -6.59
C SER A 11 -9.71 13.14 -8.11
N ALA A 12 -8.85 12.26 -8.62
CA ALA A 12 -8.71 12.03 -10.05
C ALA A 12 -10.03 11.51 -10.66
N PRO A 13 -10.43 11.98 -11.86
CA PRO A 13 -11.67 11.55 -12.49
C PRO A 13 -11.62 10.06 -12.84
N ARG A 14 -12.67 9.33 -12.43
CA ARG A 14 -12.80 7.90 -12.75
C ARG A 14 -12.94 7.72 -14.27
N ARG A 15 -12.09 6.87 -14.83
CA ARG A 15 -12.22 6.41 -16.22
C ARG A 15 -12.94 5.07 -16.26
N ALA A 16 -13.93 4.94 -17.15
CA ALA A 16 -14.55 3.66 -17.41
C ALA A 16 -13.54 2.76 -18.14
N THR A 17 -13.19 1.63 -17.53
CA THR A 17 -12.30 0.63 -18.10
C THR A 17 -13.08 -0.67 -18.22
N ASN A 18 -13.18 -1.22 -19.43
CA ASN A 18 -13.85 -2.49 -19.64
C ASN A 18 -12.92 -3.63 -19.18
N VAL A 19 -13.36 -4.43 -18.22
CA VAL A 19 -12.57 -5.52 -17.63
C VAL A 19 -13.34 -6.82 -17.72
N SER A 20 -12.65 -7.89 -18.11
CA SER A 20 -13.23 -9.23 -18.15
C SER A 20 -13.04 -9.89 -16.79
N LEU A 21 -14.15 -10.23 -16.13
CA LEU A 21 -14.17 -10.93 -14.85
C LEU A 21 -14.94 -12.24 -14.99
N ASN A 22 -14.72 -13.16 -14.05
CA ASN A 22 -15.44 -14.42 -13.99
C ASN A 22 -16.95 -14.16 -13.85
N SER A 23 -17.77 -14.82 -14.69
CA SER A 23 -19.21 -14.62 -14.74
C SER A 23 -19.92 -15.02 -13.45
N ASP A 24 -19.50 -16.11 -12.81
CA ASP A 24 -20.06 -16.58 -11.54
C ASP A 24 -19.77 -15.56 -10.41
N LEU A 25 -18.57 -14.98 -10.40
CA LEU A 25 -18.21 -13.92 -9.46
C LEU A 25 -19.07 -12.65 -9.64
N LEU A 26 -19.40 -12.30 -10.89
CA LEU A 26 -20.29 -11.17 -11.19
C LEU A 26 -21.72 -11.43 -10.73
N GLU A 27 -22.23 -12.65 -10.93
CA GLU A 27 -23.56 -13.04 -10.44
C GLU A 27 -23.63 -13.03 -8.91
N GLN A 28 -22.63 -13.59 -8.24
CA GLN A 28 -22.52 -13.54 -6.79
C GLN A 28 -22.44 -12.09 -6.28
N ALA A 29 -21.62 -11.25 -6.91
CA ALA A 29 -21.50 -9.84 -6.54
C ALA A 29 -22.85 -9.11 -6.69
N LYS A 30 -23.60 -9.38 -7.75
CA LYS A 30 -24.94 -8.82 -7.97
C LYS A 30 -25.93 -9.29 -6.90
N THR A 31 -25.95 -10.58 -6.59
CA THR A 31 -26.81 -11.16 -5.54
C THR A 31 -26.51 -10.58 -4.16
N LEU A 32 -25.23 -10.33 -3.87
CA LEU A 32 -24.77 -9.78 -2.60
C LEU A 32 -24.81 -8.24 -2.54
N GLY A 33 -25.21 -7.57 -3.62
CA GLY A 33 -25.26 -6.10 -3.68
C GLY A 33 -23.87 -5.43 -3.68
N ILE A 34 -22.83 -6.15 -4.07
CA ILE A 34 -21.45 -5.64 -4.10
C ILE A 34 -21.26 -4.73 -5.32
N ASN A 35 -20.73 -3.53 -5.08
CA ASN A 35 -20.33 -2.63 -6.16
C ASN A 35 -18.98 -3.08 -6.74
N VAL A 36 -19.03 -3.80 -7.86
CA VAL A 36 -17.84 -4.36 -8.54
C VAL A 36 -16.82 -3.28 -8.87
N SER A 37 -17.24 -2.11 -9.34
CA SER A 37 -16.31 -1.01 -9.66
C SER A 37 -15.51 -0.55 -8.43
N ARG A 38 -16.19 -0.34 -7.28
CA ARG A 38 -15.49 0.01 -6.02
C ARG A 38 -14.60 -1.12 -5.51
N ALA A 39 -15.05 -2.37 -5.62
CA ALA A 39 -14.25 -3.52 -5.21
C ALA A 39 -12.97 -3.65 -6.03
N CYS A 40 -13.06 -3.48 -7.34
CA CYS A 40 -11.90 -3.45 -8.25
C CYS A 40 -10.96 -2.29 -7.92
N GLU A 41 -11.48 -1.09 -7.70
CA GLU A 41 -10.67 0.08 -7.34
C GLU A 41 -9.87 -0.15 -6.06
N ARG A 42 -10.53 -0.68 -5.02
CA ARG A 42 -9.87 -1.05 -3.76
C ARG A 42 -8.81 -2.14 -3.97
N GLY A 43 -9.13 -3.20 -4.70
CA GLY A 43 -8.20 -4.30 -4.96
C GLY A 43 -6.96 -3.85 -5.73
N LEU A 44 -7.15 -3.00 -6.75
CA LEU A 44 -6.04 -2.40 -7.51
C LEU A 44 -5.18 -1.49 -6.64
N ALA A 45 -5.79 -0.64 -5.81
CA ALA A 45 -5.07 0.22 -4.89
C ALA A 45 -4.19 -0.58 -3.92
N GLN A 46 -4.74 -1.65 -3.32
CA GLN A 46 -3.99 -2.54 -2.43
C GLN A 46 -2.83 -3.21 -3.16
N GLN A 47 -3.06 -3.75 -4.36
CA GLN A 47 -2.01 -4.42 -5.12
C GLN A 47 -0.88 -3.46 -5.53
N ILE A 48 -1.21 -2.22 -5.90
CA ILE A 48 -0.24 -1.17 -6.21
C ILE A 48 0.58 -0.82 -4.98
N ALA A 49 -0.07 -0.65 -3.82
CA ALA A 49 0.62 -0.35 -2.57
C ALA A 49 1.63 -1.45 -2.23
N GLU A 50 1.23 -2.72 -2.25
CA GLU A 50 2.11 -3.86 -1.98
C GLU A 50 3.31 -3.93 -2.93
N LEU A 51 3.13 -3.61 -4.21
CA LEU A 51 4.21 -3.60 -5.18
C LEU A 51 5.17 -2.44 -4.96
N ARG A 52 4.65 -1.27 -4.57
CA ARG A 52 5.49 -0.12 -4.24
C ARG A 52 6.26 -0.34 -2.95
N ASP A 53 5.64 -0.91 -1.94
CA ASP A 53 6.31 -1.24 -0.68
C ASP A 53 7.45 -2.23 -0.92
N ARG A 54 7.22 -3.25 -1.75
CA ARG A 54 8.27 -4.20 -2.15
C ARG A 54 9.42 -3.52 -2.92
N GLN A 55 9.11 -2.66 -3.88
CA GLN A 55 10.14 -1.92 -4.63
C GLN A 55 10.94 -1.01 -3.70
N TRP A 56 10.26 -0.26 -2.84
CA TRP A 56 10.89 0.63 -1.88
C TRP A 56 11.84 -0.13 -0.94
N LEU A 57 11.43 -1.30 -0.44
CA LEU A 57 12.28 -2.13 0.41
C LEU A 57 13.54 -2.61 -0.32
N GLU A 58 13.44 -2.98 -1.58
CA GLU A 58 14.62 -3.39 -2.37
C GLU A 58 15.54 -2.19 -2.64
N GLU A 59 14.99 -1.05 -3.05
CA GLU A 59 15.76 0.17 -3.33
C GLU A 59 16.46 0.72 -2.08
N ASN A 60 15.80 0.63 -0.92
CA ASN A 60 16.33 1.17 0.34
C ASN A 60 17.11 0.12 1.14
N ARG A 61 17.27 -1.10 0.59
CA ARG A 61 17.90 -2.22 1.30
C ARG A 61 19.29 -1.88 1.80
N GLU A 62 20.13 -1.26 0.97
CA GLU A 62 21.49 -0.87 1.35
C GLU A 62 21.49 0.25 2.40
N ALA A 63 20.61 1.25 2.27
CA ALA A 63 20.48 2.34 3.22
C ALA A 63 20.00 1.82 4.60
N ILE A 64 19.03 0.89 4.60
CA ILE A 64 18.52 0.23 5.81
C ILE A 64 19.64 -0.60 6.46
N GLN A 65 20.39 -1.38 5.68
CA GLN A 65 21.51 -2.17 6.22
C GLN A 65 22.61 -1.29 6.81
N SER A 66 23.00 -0.21 6.12
CA SER A 66 23.99 0.76 6.61
C SER A 66 23.53 1.41 7.92
N SER A 67 22.26 1.83 7.98
CA SER A 67 21.66 2.38 9.19
C SER A 67 21.63 1.38 10.34
N ASN A 68 21.22 0.13 10.08
CA ASN A 68 21.18 -0.93 11.07
C ASN A 68 22.58 -1.24 11.60
N ALA A 69 23.57 -1.39 10.73
CA ALA A 69 24.97 -1.62 11.11
C ALA A 69 25.53 -0.46 11.95
N TYR A 70 25.18 0.79 11.62
CA TYR A 70 25.55 1.94 12.43
C TYR A 70 24.95 1.87 13.84
N VAL A 71 23.66 1.53 13.96
CA VAL A 71 22.96 1.38 15.25
C VAL A 71 23.53 0.21 16.06
N GLU A 72 23.87 -0.91 15.43
CA GLU A 72 24.53 -2.04 16.12
C GLU A 72 25.91 -1.65 16.66
N ALA A 73 26.69 -0.87 15.89
CA ALA A 73 28.03 -0.45 16.28
C ALA A 73 28.03 0.70 17.32
N HIS A 74 27.09 1.64 17.24
CA HIS A 74 27.12 2.89 18.01
C HIS A 74 25.97 3.04 19.01
N GLY A 75 25.05 2.06 19.04
CA GLY A 75 23.80 2.17 19.76
C GLY A 75 22.80 3.11 19.09
N LEU A 76 21.63 3.26 19.71
CA LEU A 76 20.57 4.12 19.19
C LEU A 76 21.00 5.61 19.23
N PRO A 77 21.04 6.30 18.08
CA PRO A 77 21.29 7.73 18.04
C PRO A 77 20.30 8.46 18.94
N LEU A 78 20.78 9.40 19.73
CA LEU A 78 19.95 10.26 20.60
C LEU A 78 19.18 9.53 21.70
N ALA A 79 19.45 8.25 22.00
CA ALA A 79 18.85 7.54 23.13
C ALA A 79 18.98 8.29 24.47
N LYS A 80 20.08 9.04 24.62
CA LYS A 80 20.37 9.92 25.76
C LYS A 80 19.37 11.07 25.99
N ASN A 81 18.50 11.37 25.02
CA ASN A 81 17.54 12.49 25.08
C ASN A 81 16.07 12.01 25.10
N ARG A 82 15.80 10.72 25.29
CA ARG A 82 14.42 10.21 25.34
C ARG A 82 13.86 10.40 26.77
N PRO A 83 12.97 11.38 27.03
CA PRO A 83 12.25 11.41 28.29
C PRO A 83 11.32 10.19 28.34
N TYR A 84 11.28 9.55 29.50
CA TYR A 84 10.54 8.32 29.81
C TYR A 84 9.13 8.27 29.21
#